data_AF-A0A3D1VQA1-F1
#
_entry.id   AF-A0A3D1VQA1-F1
#
_cell.length_a   1.000
_cell.length_b   1.000
_cell.length_c   1.000
_cell.angle_alpha   90.00
_cell.angle_beta   90.00
_cell.angle_gamma   90.00
#
_symmetry.space_group_name_H-M   'P 1'
#
loop_
_entity.id
_entity.type
_entity.pdbx_description
1 polymer ?
#
loop_
_entity_poly.entity_id
_entity_poly.type
_entity_poly.pdbx_seq_one_letter_code
_entity_poly.pdbx_strand_id
1 'polypeptide(L)'
;MPTLNPEVPPTASTESKPKVVVGFVCERSIPIQEMIDQQKALHDDPSVKIVILPCSGMVKPSQMELALAQGADATFVCGCAMGDCHYRTGNIMIKERIEGERNPKLRKSTDRTKVGMFFFTMKDKRPFLEALAKFKSLAIKS
;
A
#
# COMPACT_ATOMS: atom_id res chain seq x y z
N MET A 1 38.20 -6.79 26.06
CA MET A 1 37.15 -7.81 26.10
C MET A 1 36.53 -7.91 24.72
N PRO A 2 36.80 -8.98 23.97
CA PRO A 2 36.14 -9.24 22.70
C PRO A 2 34.81 -9.97 22.94
N THR A 3 33.78 -9.61 22.17
CA THR A 3 32.87 -10.52 21.45
C THR A 3 31.78 -9.69 20.79
N LEU A 4 32.13 -9.14 19.62
CA LEU A 4 31.20 -9.07 18.50
C LEU A 4 30.71 -10.49 18.20
N ASN A 5 29.39 -10.66 18.11
CA ASN A 5 28.74 -11.78 17.43
C ASN A 5 27.21 -11.54 17.41
N PRO A 6 26.48 -12.09 16.44
CA PRO A 6 26.57 -11.71 15.04
C PRO A 6 25.19 -11.30 14.51
N GLU A 7 25.15 -10.33 13.61
CA GLU A 7 23.96 -10.03 12.81
C GLU A 7 23.55 -11.30 12.05
N VAL A 8 22.36 -11.79 12.38
CA VAL A 8 21.70 -12.89 11.67
C VAL A 8 21.47 -12.43 10.23
N PRO A 9 21.99 -13.13 9.22
CA PRO A 9 21.63 -12.86 7.84
C PRO A 9 20.24 -13.49 7.57
N PRO A 10 19.22 -12.74 7.12
CA PRO A 10 18.10 -13.37 6.45
C PRO A 10 18.57 -13.77 5.05
N THR A 11 19.04 -15.01 5.00
CA THR A 11 18.90 -15.98 3.91
C THR A 11 18.40 -15.41 2.59
N ALA A 12 19.32 -15.38 1.62
CA ALA A 12 19.02 -15.31 0.20
C ALA A 12 18.02 -16.40 -0.19
N SER A 13 16.98 -16.03 -0.92
CA SER A 13 16.09 -16.98 -1.60
C SER A 13 15.64 -16.37 -2.93
N THR A 14 16.27 -16.88 -4.00
CA THR A 14 15.80 -16.93 -5.39
C THR A 14 15.71 -15.61 -6.17
N GLU A 15 16.62 -15.44 -7.14
CA GLU A 15 16.60 -14.44 -8.22
C GLU A 15 15.30 -14.51 -9.02
N SER A 16 14.34 -13.69 -8.60
CA SER A 16 13.38 -13.01 -9.45
C SER A 16 13.23 -11.64 -8.81
N LYS A 17 13.43 -10.55 -9.56
CA LYS A 17 13.43 -9.18 -9.02
C LYS A 17 12.28 -9.03 -8.00
N PRO A 18 12.55 -8.75 -6.72
CA PRO A 18 11.51 -8.76 -5.70
C PRO A 18 10.47 -7.73 -6.10
N LYS A 19 9.23 -8.18 -6.27
CA LYS A 19 8.17 -7.35 -6.83
C LYS A 19 7.65 -6.44 -5.73
N VAL A 20 8.12 -5.20 -5.72
CA VAL A 20 7.90 -4.26 -4.63
C VAL A 20 6.56 -3.57 -4.84
N VAL A 21 5.70 -3.64 -3.82
CA VAL A 21 4.42 -2.94 -3.82
C VAL A 21 4.42 -1.89 -2.73
N VAL A 22 4.03 -0.66 -3.06
CA VAL A 22 3.97 0.45 -2.10
C VAL A 22 2.52 0.79 -1.79
N GLY A 23 2.12 0.58 -0.54
CA GLY A 23 0.77 0.85 -0.05
C GLY A 23 0.69 2.12 0.78
N PHE A 24 -0.24 3.02 0.44
CA PHE A 24 -0.59 4.17 1.27
C PHE A 24 -1.81 3.81 2.13
N VAL A 25 -1.65 3.72 3.44
CA VAL A 25 -2.70 3.18 4.33
C VAL A 25 -3.14 4.22 5.34
N CYS A 26 -4.45 4.40 5.46
CA CYS A 26 -5.07 5.16 6.53
C CYS A 26 -4.85 4.45 7.87
N GLU A 27 -4.32 5.13 8.88
CA GLU A 27 -4.09 4.54 10.21
C GLU A 27 -5.38 4.03 10.90
N ARG A 28 -6.55 4.53 10.47
CA ARG A 28 -7.87 4.21 11.03
C ARG A 28 -8.66 3.20 10.19
N SER A 29 -8.14 2.74 9.04
CA SER A 29 -8.90 1.82 8.18
C SER A 29 -8.75 0.37 8.56
N ILE A 30 -7.56 -0.05 8.97
CA ILE A 30 -7.21 -1.41 9.39
C ILE A 30 -6.20 -1.31 10.53
N PRO A 31 -6.00 -2.36 11.35
CA PRO A 31 -4.99 -2.37 12.42
C PRO A 31 -3.58 -2.50 11.83
N ILE A 32 -3.19 -1.55 10.96
CA ILE A 32 -1.96 -1.61 10.17
C ILE A 32 -0.71 -1.64 11.04
N GLN A 33 -0.75 -0.96 12.19
CA GLN A 33 0.37 -0.90 13.13
C GLN A 33 0.74 -2.27 13.70
N GLU A 34 -0.21 -3.20 13.80
CA GLU A 34 0.01 -4.58 14.25
C GLU A 34 0.40 -5.52 13.10
N MET A 35 0.34 -5.03 11.86
CA MET A 35 0.58 -5.81 10.65
C MET A 35 1.94 -5.52 10.02
N ILE A 36 2.63 -4.48 10.47
CA ILE A 36 3.92 -4.03 9.91
C ILE A 36 5.06 -4.20 10.90
N ASP A 37 6.26 -4.39 10.37
CA ASP A 37 7.50 -4.39 11.13
C ASP A 37 8.06 -2.96 11.35
N GLN A 38 9.22 -2.88 12.01
CA GLN A 38 9.92 -1.61 12.27
C GLN A 38 10.37 -0.88 10.99
N GLN A 39 10.50 -1.61 9.88
CA GLN A 39 10.87 -1.08 8.56
C GLN A 39 9.65 -0.70 7.72
N LYS A 40 8.44 -0.82 8.29
CA LYS A 40 7.14 -0.62 7.63
C LYS A 40 6.88 -1.61 6.49
N ALA A 41 7.49 -2.78 6.52
CA ALA A 41 7.13 -3.90 5.67
C ALA A 41 6.03 -4.73 6.33
N LEU A 42 5.13 -5.31 5.53
CA LEU A 42 4.06 -6.16 6.04
C LEU A 42 4.63 -7.49 6.57
N HIS A 43 4.19 -7.94 7.75
CA HIS A 43 4.63 -9.22 8.32
C HIS A 43 4.30 -10.42 7.43
N ASP A 44 3.11 -10.42 6.82
CA ASP A 44 2.68 -11.49 5.90
C ASP A 44 3.42 -11.44 4.56
N ASP A 45 3.98 -10.29 4.17
CA ASP A 45 4.60 -10.08 2.87
C ASP A 45 5.65 -8.95 2.89
N PRO A 46 6.94 -9.27 3.11
CA PRO A 46 8.01 -8.28 3.19
C PRO A 46 8.24 -7.47 1.91
N SER A 47 7.68 -7.91 0.77
CA SER A 47 7.77 -7.16 -0.49
C SER A 47 6.81 -5.97 -0.53
N VAL A 48 5.89 -5.88 0.42
CA VAL A 48 4.90 -4.81 0.53
C VAL A 48 5.37 -3.80 1.57
N LYS A 49 5.70 -2.60 1.10
CA LYS A 49 6.09 -1.47 1.95
C LYS A 49 4.90 -0.56 2.18
N ILE A 50 4.65 -0.22 3.44
CA ILE A 50 3.49 0.56 3.84
C ILE A 50 3.90 1.96 4.28
N VAL A 51 3.20 2.95 3.76
CA VAL A 51 3.25 4.34 4.19
C VAL A 51 1.96 4.63 4.94
N ILE A 52 2.07 4.72 6.27
CA ILE A 52 0.94 5.09 7.13
C ILE A 52 0.71 6.60 7.05
N LEU A 53 -0.56 6.98 6.89
CA LEU A 53 -1.05 8.35 6.88
C LEU A 53 -2.27 8.43 7.80
N PRO A 54 -2.55 9.58 8.41
CA PRO A 54 -3.73 9.71 9.27
C PRO A 54 -5.04 9.54 8.50
N CYS A 55 -5.05 9.86 7.19
CA CYS A 55 -6.21 9.67 6.33
C CYS A 55 -5.81 9.39 4.89
N SER A 56 -6.54 8.50 4.21
CA SER A 56 -6.36 8.23 2.77
C SER A 56 -6.61 9.46 1.90
N GLY A 57 -7.39 10.44 2.38
CA GLY A 57 -7.63 11.70 1.67
C GLY A 57 -6.40 12.60 1.53
N MET A 58 -5.35 12.37 2.33
CA MET A 58 -4.08 13.08 2.20
C MET A 58 -3.20 12.54 1.08
N VAL A 59 -3.49 11.33 0.59
CA VAL A 59 -2.76 10.74 -0.53
C VAL A 59 -2.99 11.60 -1.77
N LYS A 60 -1.89 12.05 -2.35
CA LYS A 60 -1.89 12.71 -3.66
C LYS A 60 -1.57 11.67 -4.72
N PRO A 61 -2.25 11.64 -5.87
CA PRO A 61 -1.90 10.73 -6.96
C PRO A 61 -0.44 10.82 -7.39
N SER A 62 0.16 12.02 -7.33
CA SER A 62 1.59 12.22 -7.62
C SER A 62 2.52 11.42 -6.70
N GLN A 63 2.11 11.10 -5.46
CA GLN A 63 2.90 10.23 -4.57
C GLN A 63 2.85 8.77 -5.02
N MET A 64 1.69 8.32 -5.51
CA MET A 64 1.52 6.98 -6.08
C MET A 64 2.33 6.83 -7.36
N GLU A 65 2.31 7.85 -8.22
CA GLU A 65 3.14 7.91 -9.44
C GLU A 65 4.63 7.94 -9.13
N LEU A 66 5.04 8.70 -8.13
CA LEU A 66 6.43 8.74 -7.70
C LEU A 66 6.90 7.37 -7.22
N ALA A 67 6.07 6.63 -6.48
CA ALA A 67 6.39 5.27 -6.06
C ALA A 67 6.60 4.33 -7.26
N LEU A 68 5.73 4.39 -8.27
CA LEU A 68 5.90 3.64 -9.51
C LEU A 68 7.18 4.04 -10.26
N ALA A 69 7.47 5.35 -10.35
CA ALA A 69 8.67 5.88 -11.01
C ALA A 69 9.97 5.50 -10.28
N GLN A 70 9.92 5.31 -8.96
CA GLN A 70 11.04 4.84 -8.14
C GLN A 70 11.28 3.32 -8.25
N GLY A 71 10.48 2.62 -9.05
CA GLY A 71 10.67 1.20 -9.33
C GLY A 71 9.75 0.26 -8.55
N ALA A 72 8.68 0.76 -7.93
CA ALA A 72 7.60 -0.10 -7.46
C ALA A 72 6.83 -0.70 -8.64
N ASP A 73 6.56 -2.00 -8.58
CA ASP A 73 5.78 -2.69 -9.61
C ASP A 73 4.31 -2.32 -9.56
N ALA A 74 3.80 -2.04 -8.35
CA ALA A 74 2.44 -1.61 -8.12
C ALA A 74 2.35 -0.69 -6.90
N THR A 75 1.29 0.11 -6.85
CA THR A 75 0.96 0.94 -5.70
C THR A 75 -0.51 0.82 -5.38
N PHE A 76 -0.89 0.98 -4.11
CA PHE A 76 -2.28 0.99 -3.73
C PHE A 76 -2.56 2.01 -2.65
N VAL A 77 -3.83 2.37 -2.50
CA VAL A 77 -4.33 3.12 -1.35
C VAL A 77 -5.34 2.29 -0.57
N CYS A 78 -5.23 2.30 0.75
CA CYS A 78 -6.19 1.71 1.67
C CYS A 78 -6.83 2.82 2.51
N GLY A 79 -8.15 2.96 2.41
CA GLY A 79 -8.96 3.89 3.18
C GLY A 79 -10.00 3.18 4.05
N CYS A 80 -10.69 3.95 4.89
CA CYS A 80 -11.83 3.45 5.64
C CYS A 80 -12.96 3.03 4.68
N ALA A 81 -13.81 2.10 5.12
CA ALA A 81 -14.99 1.69 4.39
C ALA A 81 -15.84 2.88 3.93
N MET A 82 -16.44 2.78 2.74
CA MET A 82 -17.23 3.86 2.15
C MET A 82 -18.41 4.22 3.06
N GLY A 83 -18.57 5.51 3.36
CA GLY A 83 -19.58 6.01 4.31
C GLY A 83 -19.14 6.03 5.78
N ASP A 84 -18.08 5.32 6.16
CA ASP A 84 -17.57 5.25 7.54
C ASP A 84 -16.17 5.90 7.68
N CYS A 85 -15.95 6.99 6.95
CA CYS A 85 -14.68 7.72 7.06
C CYS A 85 -14.66 8.53 8.35
N HIS A 86 -13.60 8.35 9.15
CA HIS A 86 -13.37 9.17 10.34
C HIS A 86 -13.36 10.69 10.02
N TYR A 87 -12.78 11.06 8.88
CA TYR A 87 -12.73 12.44 8.38
C TYR A 87 -13.86 12.78 7.40
N ARG A 88 -14.99 12.05 7.48
CA ARG A 88 -16.22 12.19 6.67
C ARG A 88 -16.08 11.83 5.19
N THR A 89 -15.18 12.47 4.45
CA THR A 89 -15.12 12.35 2.97
C THR A 89 -13.76 11.96 2.43
N GLY A 90 -12.75 11.71 3.28
CA GLY A 90 -11.38 11.44 2.83
C GLY A 90 -11.23 10.21 1.92
N ASN A 91 -12.00 9.15 2.16
CA ASN A 91 -12.03 7.96 1.30
C ASN A 91 -12.73 8.22 -0.04
N ILE A 92 -13.81 9.01 -0.04
CA ILE A 92 -14.50 9.44 -1.26
C ILE A 92 -13.57 10.31 -2.12
N MET A 93 -12.90 11.29 -1.51
CA MET A 93 -11.98 12.18 -2.22
C MET A 93 -10.85 11.43 -2.93
N ILE A 94 -10.26 10.41 -2.30
CA ILE A 94 -9.18 9.65 -2.96
C ILE A 94 -9.72 8.76 -4.08
N LYS A 95 -10.90 8.17 -3.90
CA LYS A 95 -11.59 7.41 -4.96
C LYS A 95 -11.83 8.30 -6.18
N GLU A 96 -12.45 9.47 -5.98
CA GLU A 96 -12.70 10.45 -7.05
C GLU A 96 -11.40 10.90 -7.75
N ARG A 97 -10.29 11.05 -7.02
CA ARG A 97 -8.98 11.44 -7.60
C ARG A 97 -8.38 10.35 -8.48
N ILE A 98 -8.48 9.10 -8.06
CA ILE A 98 -7.94 7.94 -8.81
C ILE A 98 -8.83 7.61 -10.01
N GLU A 99 -10.15 7.75 -9.88
CA GLU A 99 -11.12 7.61 -10.98
C GLU A 99 -11.01 8.78 -11.98
N GLY A 100 -10.50 9.92 -11.52
CA GLY A 100 -10.29 11.09 -12.37
C GLY A 100 -11.49 12.02 -12.42
N GLU A 101 -12.39 11.93 -11.45
CA GLU A 101 -13.51 12.84 -11.22
C GLU A 101 -13.03 14.13 -10.53
N ARG A 102 -12.00 14.03 -9.68
CA ARG A 102 -11.49 15.15 -8.85
C ARG A 102 -10.01 15.45 -9.08
N ASN A 103 -9.62 16.72 -9.10
CA ASN A 103 -8.21 17.14 -9.09
C ASN A 103 -7.60 17.07 -7.68
N PRO A 104 -6.28 16.78 -7.55
CA PRO A 104 -5.36 16.29 -8.57
C PRO A 104 -5.67 14.84 -8.99
N LYS A 105 -5.46 14.52 -10.27
CA LYS A 105 -5.75 13.21 -10.90
C LYS A 105 -4.45 12.46 -11.20
N LEU A 106 -4.56 11.16 -11.47
CA LEU A 106 -3.48 10.41 -12.10
C LEU A 106 -3.19 10.94 -13.51
N ARG A 107 -1.90 11.01 -13.86
CA ARG A 107 -1.41 11.28 -15.22
C ARG A 107 -1.94 10.22 -16.16
N LYS A 108 -2.28 10.63 -17.38
CA LYS A 108 -2.77 9.72 -18.44
C LYS A 108 -1.75 8.64 -18.82
N SER A 109 -0.46 8.90 -18.59
CA SER A 109 0.63 7.95 -18.83
C SER A 109 0.74 6.87 -17.76
N THR A 110 0.09 7.04 -16.61
CA THR A 110 0.19 6.09 -15.51
C THR A 110 -0.73 4.91 -15.76
N ASP A 111 -0.18 3.71 -15.71
CA ASP A 111 -0.94 2.47 -15.86
C ASP A 111 -1.86 2.27 -14.66
N ARG A 112 -3.17 2.35 -14.90
CA ARG A 112 -4.19 2.18 -13.86
C ARG A 112 -4.26 0.76 -13.33
N THR A 113 -3.81 -0.25 -14.09
CA THR A 113 -3.78 -1.63 -13.62
C THR A 113 -2.79 -1.84 -12.47
N LYS A 114 -1.78 -0.98 -12.37
CA LYS A 114 -0.76 -0.95 -11.32
C LYS A 114 -1.17 -0.13 -10.10
N VAL A 115 -2.38 0.47 -10.12
CA VAL A 115 -2.92 1.30 -9.04
C VAL A 115 -4.14 0.63 -8.41
N GLY A 116 -3.99 0.16 -7.17
CA GLY A 116 -5.05 -0.46 -6.38
C GLY A 116 -5.77 0.52 -5.46
N MET A 117 -7.05 0.26 -5.21
CA MET A 117 -7.83 0.95 -4.18
C MET A 117 -8.53 -0.08 -3.30
N PHE A 118 -8.41 0.11 -1.99
CA PHE A 118 -9.02 -0.75 -0.99
C PHE A 118 -9.72 0.08 0.07
N PHE A 119 -10.89 -0.39 0.52
CA PHE A 119 -11.68 0.28 1.54
C PHE A 119 -12.17 -0.74 2.55
N PHE A 120 -11.70 -0.62 3.79
CA PHE A 120 -11.89 -1.62 4.84
C PHE A 120 -12.17 -0.97 6.19
N THR A 121 -12.67 -1.76 7.14
CA THR A 121 -12.83 -1.39 8.54
C THR A 121 -11.77 -2.04 9.42
N MET A 122 -11.62 -1.56 10.67
CA MET A 122 -10.64 -2.08 11.64
C MET A 122 -10.76 -3.59 11.92
N LYS A 123 -11.87 -4.23 11.54
CA LYS A 123 -12.09 -5.67 11.71
C LYS A 123 -11.61 -6.49 10.51
N ASP A 124 -11.38 -5.85 9.36
CA ASP A 124 -11.18 -6.51 8.06
C ASP A 124 -9.71 -6.83 7.76
N LYS A 125 -8.98 -7.41 8.73
CA LYS A 125 -7.58 -7.83 8.52
C LYS A 125 -7.45 -8.92 7.45
N ARG A 126 -8.25 -9.99 7.55
CA ARG A 126 -8.21 -11.11 6.59
C ARG A 126 -8.65 -10.69 5.17
N PRO A 127 -9.78 -9.98 4.99
CA PRO A 127 -10.18 -9.48 3.68
C PRO A 127 -9.12 -8.58 3.04
N PHE A 128 -8.41 -7.76 3.83
CA PHE A 128 -7.31 -6.95 3.33
C PHE A 128 -6.16 -7.80 2.76
N LEU A 129 -5.71 -8.83 3.49
CA LEU A 129 -4.64 -9.71 3.02
C LEU A 129 -5.03 -10.48 1.75
N GLU A 130 -6.27 -10.96 1.69
CA GLU A 130 -6.79 -11.63 0.49
C GLU A 130 -6.88 -10.69 -0.71
N ALA A 131 -7.36 -9.46 -0.50
CA ALA A 131 -7.45 -8.45 -1.55
C ALA A 131 -6.06 -8.03 -2.04
N LEU A 132 -5.09 -7.92 -1.14
CA LEU A 132 -3.69 -7.63 -1.46
C LEU A 132 -3.06 -8.75 -2.29
N ALA A 133 -3.27 -10.01 -1.90
CA ALA A 133 -2.78 -11.17 -2.66
C ALA A 133 -3.37 -11.21 -4.08
N LYS A 134 -4.68 -10.98 -4.21
CA LYS A 134 -5.36 -10.86 -5.52
C LYS A 134 -4.79 -9.72 -6.36
N PHE A 135 -4.63 -8.54 -5.77
CA PHE A 135 -4.08 -7.38 -6.46
C PHE A 135 -2.65 -7.60 -6.90
N LYS A 136 -1.79 -8.18 -6.05
CA LYS A 136 -0.44 -8.58 -6.44
C LYS A 136 -0.49 -9.50 -7.66
N SER A 137 -1.31 -10.55 -7.64
CA SER A 137 -1.41 -11.49 -8.77
C SER A 137 -1.85 -10.85 -10.09
N LEU A 138 -2.68 -9.80 -10.03
CA LEU A 138 -3.18 -9.06 -11.20
C LEU A 138 -2.16 -8.04 -11.71
N ALA A 139 -1.61 -7.21 -10.82
CA ALA A 139 -0.69 -6.13 -11.19
C ALA A 139 0.67 -6.64 -11.67
N ILE A 140 1.05 -7.86 -11.25
CA ILE A 140 2.34 -8.48 -11.55
C ILE A 140 2.31 -9.33 -12.84
N LYS A 141 1.12 -9.70 -13.32
CA LYS A 141 0.96 -10.54 -14.53
C LYS A 141 1.12 -9.76 -15.84
N SER A 142 1.20 -8.43 -15.79
CA SER A 142 1.31 -7.53 -16.96
C SER A 142 2.72 -7.02 -17.21
#